data_AF-A0AAV0DAB0-F1
#
_entry.id   AF-A0AAV0DAB0-F1
#
_cell.length_a   1.000
_cell.length_b   1.000
_cell.length_c   1.000
_cell.angle_alpha   90.00
_cell.angle_beta   90.00
_cell.angle_gamma   90.00
#
_symmetry.space_group_name_H-M   'P 1'
#
loop_
_entity.id
_entity.type
_entity.pdbx_description
1 polymer ?
#
loop_
_entity_poly.entity_id
_entity_poly.type
_entity_poly.pdbx_seq_one_letter_code
_entity_poly.pdbx_strand_id
1 'polypeptide(L)'
;MRSMKLDHLKKSEVLKEVNKKCNAMTATHKMKLCSRCGYINGMVKKVSMKITHEYGSLLLDECHNAVAGKKDVKGSINVPPELDSKTIYSLFMRMTDEDCELLYLNDRPEKFLVTCIPVPPMAICPSVLLDGVKSEENDITVRLKWIIEANLSLQEEISNGSHPSKTLACHYFYEFLSYSRST
;
A
#
# COMPACT_ATOMS: atom_id res chain seq x y z
N MET A 1 -20.30 -13.48 -8.47
CA MET A 1 -19.20 -13.77 -9.41
C MET A 1 -19.17 -15.22 -9.93
N ARG A 2 -19.78 -16.18 -9.20
CA ARG A 2 -19.78 -17.64 -9.48
C ARG A 2 -20.62 -18.16 -10.65
N SER A 3 -21.46 -17.34 -11.28
CA SER A 3 -22.31 -17.84 -12.38
C SER A 3 -21.46 -18.12 -13.61
N MET A 4 -21.49 -19.38 -14.06
CA MET A 4 -20.79 -19.86 -15.26
C MET A 4 -21.21 -19.14 -16.55
N LYS A 5 -22.38 -18.50 -16.56
CA LYS A 5 -22.93 -17.79 -17.72
C LYS A 5 -22.44 -16.35 -17.87
N LEU A 6 -21.64 -15.86 -16.91
CA LEU A 6 -21.10 -14.50 -16.93
C LEU A 6 -19.75 -14.47 -17.66
N ASP A 7 -19.70 -13.77 -18.78
CA ASP A 7 -18.45 -13.39 -19.44
C ASP A 7 -17.70 -12.29 -18.65
N HIS A 8 -16.47 -11.99 -19.07
CA HIS A 8 -15.62 -10.99 -18.41
C HIS A 8 -16.27 -9.60 -18.35
N LEU A 9 -16.97 -9.17 -19.41
CA LEU A 9 -17.61 -7.86 -19.47
C LEU A 9 -18.72 -7.76 -18.42
N LYS A 10 -19.59 -8.78 -18.32
CA LYS A 10 -20.65 -8.84 -17.31
C LYS A 10 -20.08 -8.93 -15.90
N LYS A 11 -18.99 -9.66 -15.68
CA LYS A 11 -18.31 -9.69 -14.36
C LYS A 11 -17.77 -8.31 -13.97
N SER A 12 -17.20 -7.58 -14.93
CA SER A 12 -16.76 -6.19 -14.72
C SER A 12 -17.93 -5.25 -14.39
N GLU A 13 -19.10 -5.42 -15.02
CA GLU A 13 -20.31 -4.68 -14.67
C GLU A 13 -20.80 -4.99 -13.25
N VAL A 14 -20.84 -6.26 -12.86
CA VAL A 14 -21.19 -6.65 -11.47
C VAL A 14 -20.22 -6.03 -10.47
N LEU A 15 -18.92 -6.02 -10.76
CA LEU A 15 -17.92 -5.35 -9.92
C LEU A 15 -18.20 -3.84 -9.78
N LYS A 16 -18.54 -3.15 -10.87
CA LYS A 16 -18.92 -1.72 -10.82
C LYS A 16 -20.11 -1.49 -9.91
N GLU A 17 -21.12 -2.34 -9.97
CA GLU A 17 -22.29 -2.27 -9.10
C GLU A 17 -21.96 -2.52 -7.62
N VAL A 18 -21.07 -3.48 -7.34
CA VAL A 18 -20.55 -3.72 -5.98
C VAL A 18 -19.82 -2.48 -5.46
N ASN A 19 -18.88 -1.93 -6.24
CA ASN A 19 -18.13 -0.73 -5.86
C ASN A 19 -19.04 0.48 -5.64
N LYS A 20 -20.05 0.66 -6.50
CA LYS A 20 -21.05 1.74 -6.36
C LYS A 20 -21.81 1.61 -5.05
N LYS A 21 -22.25 0.41 -4.68
CA LYS A 21 -22.93 0.15 -3.40
C LYS A 21 -22.00 0.44 -2.21
N CYS A 22 -20.78 -0.10 -2.22
CA CYS A 22 -19.80 0.11 -1.15
C CYS A 22 -19.46 1.61 -0.97
N ASN A 23 -19.22 2.33 -2.07
CA ASN A 23 -18.92 3.76 -2.03
C ASN A 23 -20.14 4.59 -1.61
N ALA A 24 -21.36 4.20 -1.99
CA ALA A 24 -22.58 4.87 -1.54
C ALA A 24 -22.80 4.74 -0.02
N MET A 25 -22.30 3.66 0.60
CA MET A 25 -22.40 3.47 2.06
C MET A 25 -21.54 4.47 2.85
N THR A 26 -20.49 5.02 2.22
CA THR A 26 -19.57 6.01 2.82
C THR A 26 -19.68 7.39 2.16
N ALA A 27 -20.52 7.53 1.14
CA ALA A 27 -20.86 8.82 0.54
C ALA A 27 -21.59 9.71 1.57
N THR A 28 -21.33 11.02 1.54
CA THR A 28 -21.91 12.06 2.44
C THR A 28 -21.42 12.07 3.90
N HIS A 29 -20.12 11.89 4.16
CA HIS A 29 -19.52 11.90 5.51
C HIS A 29 -20.16 10.91 6.51
N LYS A 30 -21.00 9.99 6.02
CA LYS A 30 -21.64 8.96 6.82
C LYS A 30 -20.64 7.85 7.03
N MET A 31 -20.25 7.68 8.29
CA MET A 31 -19.43 6.55 8.68
C MET A 31 -20.27 5.28 8.74
N LYS A 32 -19.69 4.16 8.31
CA LYS A 32 -20.33 2.84 8.40
C LYS A 32 -19.56 1.91 9.32
N LEU A 33 -20.24 1.40 10.34
CA LEU A 33 -19.73 0.33 11.18
C LEU A 33 -19.65 -0.98 10.37
N CYS A 34 -18.49 -1.63 10.42
CA CYS A 34 -18.28 -2.95 9.86
C CYS A 34 -19.17 -3.96 10.59
N SER A 35 -19.94 -4.74 9.85
CA SER A 35 -20.80 -5.77 10.44
C SER A 35 -20.04 -6.95 11.06
N ARG A 36 -18.77 -7.14 10.70
CA ARG A 36 -17.94 -8.25 11.22
C ARG A 36 -17.18 -7.87 12.50
N CYS A 37 -16.58 -6.68 12.55
CA CYS A 37 -15.67 -6.28 13.64
C CYS A 37 -16.04 -4.96 14.32
N GLY A 38 -17.10 -4.27 13.88
CA GLY A 38 -17.50 -2.99 14.46
C GLY A 38 -16.63 -1.79 14.05
N TYR A 39 -15.56 -1.98 13.27
CA TYR A 39 -14.68 -0.88 12.84
C TYR A 39 -15.42 0.19 12.04
N ILE A 40 -15.06 1.46 12.25
CA ILE A 40 -15.66 2.63 11.61
C ILE A 40 -15.04 2.86 10.23
N ASN A 41 -15.84 2.74 9.16
CA ASN A 41 -15.38 2.94 7.79
C ASN A 41 -15.87 4.28 7.25
N GLY A 42 -14.92 5.17 6.91
CA GLY A 42 -15.14 6.40 6.15
C GLY A 42 -14.79 6.30 4.66
N MET A 43 -14.69 7.45 4.00
CA MET A 43 -14.37 7.54 2.57
C MET A 43 -12.87 7.28 2.34
N VAL A 44 -12.53 6.50 1.32
CA VAL A 44 -11.13 6.33 0.89
C VAL A 44 -10.94 7.04 -0.45
N LYS A 45 -9.95 7.92 -0.53
CA LYS A 45 -9.61 8.70 -1.72
C LYS A 45 -8.15 8.54 -2.09
N LYS A 46 -7.85 8.62 -3.38
CA LYS A 46 -6.47 8.76 -3.88
C LYS A 46 -6.17 10.25 -4.04
N VAL A 47 -5.09 10.70 -3.42
CA VAL A 47 -4.56 12.06 -3.57
C VAL A 47 -3.11 11.93 -4.05
N SER A 48 -2.87 12.21 -5.33
CA SER A 48 -1.57 11.98 -5.99
C SER A 48 -1.12 10.51 -5.86
N MET A 49 0.01 10.23 -5.20
CA MET A 49 0.51 8.88 -4.95
C MET A 49 0.17 8.35 -3.55
N LYS A 50 -0.76 9.02 -2.85
CA LYS A 50 -1.15 8.69 -1.48
C LYS A 50 -2.59 8.22 -1.45
N ILE A 51 -2.88 7.31 -0.52
CA ILE A 51 -4.24 6.86 -0.23
C ILE A 51 -4.65 7.48 1.09
N THR A 52 -5.79 8.15 1.11
CA THR A 52 -6.31 8.85 2.28
C THR A 52 -7.63 8.22 2.71
N HIS A 53 -7.70 7.77 3.96
CA HIS A 53 -8.91 7.36 4.65
C HIS A 53 -9.43 8.53 5.49
N GLU A 54 -10.52 9.13 5.03
CA GLU A 54 -11.21 10.19 5.75
C GLU A 54 -12.20 9.57 6.74
N TYR A 55 -11.77 9.45 8.00
CA TYR A 55 -12.71 9.37 9.13
C TYR A 55 -13.24 10.78 9.38
N GLY A 56 -14.57 10.93 9.38
CA GLY A 56 -15.21 12.16 9.88
C GLY A 56 -14.97 12.41 11.38
N SER A 57 -15.73 13.34 11.96
CA SER A 57 -15.51 13.86 13.32
C SER A 57 -15.63 12.86 14.48
N LEU A 58 -16.35 11.75 14.34
CA LEU A 58 -16.63 10.84 15.47
C LEU A 58 -15.40 10.10 16.03
N LEU A 59 -14.39 9.83 15.19
CA LEU A 59 -13.16 9.14 15.59
C LEU A 59 -12.21 10.09 16.35
N LEU A 60 -12.26 11.38 16.03
CA LEU A 60 -11.57 12.44 16.79
C LEU A 60 -12.14 12.55 18.21
N ASP A 61 -13.46 12.41 18.37
CA ASP A 61 -14.11 12.47 19.68
C ASP A 61 -13.71 11.28 20.58
N GLU A 62 -13.66 10.05 20.06
CA GLU A 62 -13.18 8.88 20.82
C GLU A 62 -11.70 9.00 21.19
N CYS A 63 -10.85 9.48 20.27
CA CYS A 63 -9.44 9.74 20.56
C CYS A 63 -9.26 10.86 21.62
N HIS A 64 -10.04 11.94 21.53
CA HIS A 64 -10.03 13.02 22.51
C HIS A 64 -10.49 12.52 23.90
N ASN A 65 -11.53 11.69 23.96
CA ASN A 65 -12.03 11.10 25.20
C ASN A 65 -11.02 10.15 25.85
N ALA A 66 -10.27 9.36 25.06
CA ALA A 66 -9.21 8.49 25.56
C ALA A 66 -7.99 9.26 26.11
N VAL A 67 -7.81 10.52 25.70
CA VAL A 67 -6.65 11.37 26.07
C VAL A 67 -6.99 12.44 27.11
N ALA A 68 -8.27 12.72 27.36
CA ALA A 68 -8.73 13.67 28.38
C ALA A 68 -8.18 13.38 29.80
N GLY A 69 -7.75 12.14 30.08
CA GLY A 69 -7.12 11.74 31.35
C GLY A 69 -5.60 11.95 31.44
N LYS A 70 -4.89 12.31 30.36
CA LYS A 70 -3.42 12.45 30.33
C LYS A 70 -3.03 13.92 30.10
N LYS A 71 -2.69 14.63 31.19
CA LYS A 71 -2.34 16.07 31.19
C LYS A 71 -1.16 16.47 30.29
N ASP A 72 -0.38 15.50 29.78
CA ASP A 72 0.86 15.75 29.05
C ASP A 72 0.72 15.70 27.51
N VAL A 73 -0.48 15.44 26.96
CA VAL A 73 -0.69 15.43 25.50
C VAL A 73 -1.50 16.65 25.06
N LYS A 74 -0.87 17.83 25.04
CA LYS A 74 -1.41 19.07 24.44
C LYS A 74 -1.21 19.10 22.91
N GLY A 75 -1.50 17.99 22.23
CA GLY A 75 -1.48 17.91 20.77
C GLY A 75 -2.86 17.49 20.27
N SER A 76 -3.43 18.24 19.32
CA SER A 76 -4.59 17.75 18.56
C SER A 76 -4.21 16.39 17.95
N ILE A 77 -4.96 15.34 18.28
CA ILE A 77 -4.72 13.99 17.75
C ILE A 77 -5.16 14.02 16.29
N ASN A 78 -4.27 14.45 15.41
CA ASN A 78 -4.41 14.22 14.00
C ASN A 78 -3.95 12.78 13.77
N VAL A 79 -4.86 11.80 13.83
CA VAL A 79 -4.60 10.55 13.12
C VAL A 79 -4.26 10.98 11.69
N PRO A 80 -3.12 10.58 11.11
CA PRO A 80 -2.82 10.91 9.72
C PRO A 80 -3.85 10.18 8.86
N PRO A 81 -4.60 10.88 8.01
CA PRO A 81 -5.61 10.22 7.19
C PRO A 81 -4.95 9.40 6.08
N GLU A 82 -3.61 9.44 5.94
CA GLU A 82 -2.86 8.67 4.96
C GLU A 82 -2.68 7.21 5.40
N LEU A 83 -3.11 6.29 4.54
CA LEU A 83 -2.82 4.87 4.69
C LEU A 83 -1.44 4.57 4.08
N ASP A 84 -0.51 4.11 4.91
CA ASP A 84 0.80 3.68 4.46
C ASP A 84 0.78 2.27 3.85
N SER A 85 1.81 1.95 3.06
CA SER A 85 1.92 0.65 2.39
C SER A 85 1.94 -0.52 3.36
N LYS A 86 2.51 -0.35 4.57
CA LYS A 86 2.55 -1.35 5.64
C LYS A 86 1.16 -1.72 6.14
N THR A 87 0.34 -0.70 6.43
CA THR A 87 -1.03 -0.91 6.89
C THR A 87 -1.86 -1.55 5.78
N ILE A 88 -1.73 -1.06 4.54
CA ILE A 88 -2.43 -1.64 3.38
C ILE A 88 -2.07 -3.12 3.19
N TYR A 89 -0.77 -3.47 3.24
CA TYR A 89 -0.31 -4.86 3.14
C TYR A 89 -0.98 -5.76 4.20
N SER A 90 -0.96 -5.30 5.46
CA SER A 90 -1.55 -6.03 6.59
C SER A 90 -3.07 -6.19 6.45
N LEU A 91 -3.76 -5.20 5.88
CA LEU A 91 -5.19 -5.28 5.58
C LEU A 91 -5.48 -6.28 4.46
N PHE A 92 -4.70 -6.24 3.37
CA PHE A 92 -4.86 -7.16 2.25
C PHE A 92 -4.61 -8.63 2.64
N MET A 93 -3.59 -8.89 3.46
CA MET A 93 -3.35 -10.24 4.02
C MET A 93 -4.56 -10.81 4.78
N ARG A 94 -5.39 -9.96 5.38
CA ARG A 94 -6.58 -10.37 6.15
C ARG A 94 -7.83 -10.54 5.31
N MET A 95 -7.80 -10.20 4.02
CA MET A 95 -8.96 -10.40 3.13
C MET A 95 -9.23 -11.89 2.95
N THR A 96 -10.50 -12.27 2.85
CA THR A 96 -10.91 -13.65 2.57
C THR A 96 -10.94 -13.92 1.06
N ASP A 97 -10.87 -15.19 0.66
CA ASP A 97 -10.93 -15.54 -0.76
C ASP A 97 -12.32 -15.24 -1.34
N GLU A 98 -13.38 -15.34 -0.54
CA GLU A 98 -14.73 -14.93 -0.93
C GLU A 98 -14.82 -13.43 -1.21
N ASP A 99 -14.17 -12.60 -0.38
CA ASP A 99 -14.13 -11.15 -0.60
C ASP A 99 -13.30 -10.82 -1.86
N CYS A 100 -12.20 -11.55 -2.12
CA CYS A 100 -11.40 -11.41 -3.33
C CYS A 100 -12.21 -11.78 -4.60
N GLU A 101 -12.99 -12.86 -4.54
CA GLU A 101 -13.85 -13.30 -5.62
C GLU A 101 -14.99 -12.30 -5.88
N LEU A 102 -15.58 -11.73 -4.82
CA LEU A 102 -16.60 -10.68 -4.91
C LEU A 102 -16.06 -9.43 -5.61
N LEU A 103 -14.80 -9.07 -5.32
CA LEU A 103 -14.09 -7.95 -5.95
C LEU A 103 -13.50 -8.30 -7.31
N TYR A 104 -13.75 -9.51 -7.82
CA TYR A 104 -13.26 -10.00 -9.11
C TYR A 104 -11.74 -9.87 -9.28
N LEU A 105 -11.01 -10.18 -8.20
CA LEU A 105 -9.56 -10.22 -8.21
C LEU A 105 -9.08 -11.57 -8.77
N ASN A 106 -8.04 -11.52 -9.61
CA ASN A 106 -7.43 -12.74 -10.17
C ASN A 106 -6.43 -13.40 -9.21
N ASP A 107 -5.93 -12.65 -8.23
CA ASP A 107 -5.03 -13.15 -7.19
C ASP A 107 -5.27 -12.36 -5.89
N ARG A 108 -4.64 -12.84 -4.82
CA ARG A 108 -4.60 -12.24 -3.49
C ARG A 108 -4.05 -10.79 -3.55
N PRO A 109 -4.75 -9.81 -2.96
CA PRO A 109 -4.42 -8.39 -3.14
C PRO A 109 -3.08 -7.99 -2.51
N GLU A 110 -2.60 -8.71 -1.50
CA GLU A 110 -1.29 -8.46 -0.88
C GLU A 110 -0.12 -8.61 -1.88
N LYS A 111 -0.32 -9.41 -2.94
CA LYS A 111 0.67 -9.60 -4.01
C LYS A 111 0.72 -8.43 -5.00
N PHE A 112 -0.23 -7.50 -4.94
CA PHE A 112 -0.19 -6.29 -5.78
C PHE A 112 0.78 -5.24 -5.22
N LEU A 113 1.27 -5.41 -4.00
CA LEU A 113 2.31 -4.57 -3.43
C LEU A 113 3.69 -5.12 -3.79
N VAL A 114 4.54 -4.25 -4.32
CA VAL A 114 5.92 -4.60 -4.66
C VAL A 114 6.75 -4.68 -3.38
N THR A 115 6.96 -5.90 -2.89
CA THR A 115 7.91 -6.20 -1.80
C THR A 115 9.28 -6.64 -2.34
N CYS A 116 9.31 -7.12 -3.58
CA CYS A 116 10.53 -7.55 -4.29
C CYS A 116 10.49 -7.02 -5.72
N ILE A 117 11.59 -6.46 -6.21
CA ILE A 117 11.76 -6.23 -7.66
C ILE A 117 12.71 -7.29 -8.22
N PRO A 118 12.26 -8.09 -9.19
CA PRO A 118 13.15 -9.02 -9.88
C PRO A 118 14.20 -8.24 -10.67
N VAL A 119 15.46 -8.65 -10.56
CA VAL A 119 16.54 -8.08 -11.35
C VAL A 119 16.60 -8.80 -12.69
N PRO A 120 16.47 -8.08 -13.82
CA PRO A 120 16.53 -8.70 -15.14
C PRO A 120 17.95 -9.25 -15.44
N PRO A 121 18.07 -10.34 -16.23
CA PRO A 121 19.35 -10.83 -16.70
C PRO A 121 20.03 -9.84 -17.66
N MET A 122 21.35 -9.97 -17.81
CA MET A 122 22.17 -9.10 -18.68
C MET A 122 21.67 -9.01 -20.14
N ALA A 123 21.07 -10.08 -20.67
CA ALA A 123 20.53 -10.06 -22.04
C ALA A 123 19.40 -9.02 -22.23
N ILE A 124 18.72 -8.64 -21.15
CA ILE A 124 17.66 -7.62 -21.15
C ILE A 124 18.23 -6.23 -20.77
N CYS A 125 19.33 -6.20 -20.02
CA CYS A 125 20.03 -4.98 -19.63
C CYS A 125 21.46 -4.91 -20.19
N PRO A 126 21.64 -4.90 -21.52
CA PRO A 126 22.96 -4.82 -22.12
C PRO A 126 23.56 -3.43 -21.90
N SER A 127 24.86 -3.37 -21.65
CA SER A 127 25.64 -2.13 -21.75
C SER A 127 26.06 -1.87 -23.20
N VAL A 128 26.18 -0.60 -23.56
CA VAL A 128 26.58 -0.18 -24.91
C VAL A 128 27.96 0.47 -24.82
N LEU A 129 28.91 0.03 -25.64
CA LEU A 129 30.18 0.75 -25.81
C LEU A 129 29.99 1.88 -26.82
N LEU A 130 30.30 3.10 -26.41
CA LEU A 130 30.40 4.29 -27.25
C LEU A 130 31.88 4.55 -27.57
N ASP A 131 32.19 4.59 -28.86
CA ASP A 131 33.49 4.97 -29.44
C ASP A 131 34.71 4.26 -28.84
N GLY A 132 34.53 3.06 -28.28
CA GLY A 132 35.59 2.21 -27.72
C GLY A 132 36.22 2.70 -26.41
N VAL A 133 35.76 3.83 -25.85
CA VAL A 133 36.35 4.43 -24.64
C VAL A 133 35.35 4.53 -23.49
N LYS A 134 34.06 4.73 -23.79
CA LYS A 134 33.02 4.87 -22.76
C LYS A 134 32.01 3.75 -22.87
N SER A 135 31.66 3.16 -21.74
CA SER A 135 30.49 2.27 -21.64
C SER A 135 29.32 3.05 -21.07
N GLU A 136 28.16 2.90 -21.68
CA GLU A 136 26.88 3.40 -21.20
C GLU A 136 26.08 2.22 -20.63
N GLU A 137 25.55 2.43 -19.43
CA GLU A 137 24.80 1.44 -18.69
C GLU A 137 23.31 1.52 -19.05
N ASN A 138 22.62 0.37 -19.08
CA ASN A 138 21.19 0.33 -19.36
C ASN A 138 20.39 1.12 -18.31
N ASP A 139 19.38 1.87 -18.73
CA ASP A 139 18.52 2.67 -17.85
C ASP A 139 17.91 1.86 -16.69
N ILE A 140 17.50 0.61 -16.94
CA ILE A 140 16.95 -0.24 -15.88
C ILE A 140 18.00 -0.51 -14.81
N THR A 141 19.24 -0.80 -15.20
CA THR A 141 20.34 -1.04 -14.27
C THR A 141 20.64 0.22 -13.46
N VAL A 142 20.68 1.39 -14.11
CA VAL A 142 20.86 2.69 -13.42
C VAL A 142 19.76 2.95 -12.40
N ARG A 143 18.48 2.67 -12.75
CA ARG A 143 17.35 2.83 -11.82
C ARG A 143 17.38 1.85 -10.66
N LEU A 144 17.74 0.58 -10.91
CA LEU A 144 17.90 -0.42 -9.86
C LEU A 144 19.01 -0.04 -8.88
N LYS A 145 20.11 0.52 -9.38
CA LYS A 145 21.18 1.07 -8.53
C LYS A 145 20.65 2.15 -7.59
N TRP A 146 19.89 3.13 -8.09
CA TRP A 146 19.30 4.17 -7.25
C TRP A 146 18.32 3.62 -6.21
N ILE A 147 17.53 2.60 -6.55
CA ILE A 147 16.63 1.93 -5.60
C ILE A 147 17.44 1.26 -4.48
N ILE A 148 18.54 0.58 -4.81
CA ILE A 148 19.41 -0.07 -3.83
C ILE A 148 20.05 0.96 -2.89
N GLU A 149 20.60 2.04 -3.44
CA GLU A 149 21.22 3.12 -2.66
C GLU A 149 20.22 3.77 -1.69
N ALA A 150 19.01 4.08 -2.16
CA ALA A 150 17.95 4.64 -1.31
C ALA A 150 17.53 3.67 -0.19
N ASN A 151 17.46 2.37 -0.48
CA ASN A 151 17.12 1.36 0.53
C ASN A 151 18.22 1.20 1.60
N LEU A 152 19.49 1.25 1.22
CA LEU A 152 20.61 1.20 2.15
C LEU A 152 20.63 2.43 3.07
N SER A 153 20.46 3.62 2.50
CA SER A 153 20.38 4.87 3.27
C SER A 153 19.23 4.83 4.28
N LEU A 154 18.05 4.32 3.87
CA LEU A 154 16.92 4.17 4.79
C LEU A 154 17.21 3.18 5.94
N GLN A 155 17.94 2.10 5.68
CA GLN A 155 18.33 1.13 6.71
C GLN A 155 19.26 1.73 7.75
N GLU A 156 20.24 2.52 7.30
CA GLU A 156 21.15 3.23 8.20
C GLU A 156 20.38 4.21 9.08
N GLU A 157 19.44 4.98 8.51
CA GLU A 157 18.57 5.88 9.28
C GLU A 157 17.78 5.14 10.35
N ILE A 158 17.14 4.02 9.99
CA ILE A 158 16.36 3.21 10.93
C ILE A 158 17.25 2.61 12.03
N SER A 159 18.42 2.09 11.65
CA SER A 159 19.37 1.46 12.59
C SER A 159 19.95 2.47 13.59
N ASN A 160 20.13 3.72 13.16
CA ASN A 160 20.62 4.82 14.00
C ASN A 160 19.51 5.40 14.90
N GLY A 161 18.30 4.83 14.92
CA GLY A 161 17.18 5.28 15.73
C GLY A 161 16.55 6.59 15.23
N SER A 162 16.86 7.01 14.01
CA SER A 162 16.20 8.15 13.38
C SER A 162 14.78 7.76 13.01
N HIS A 163 13.80 8.60 13.35
CA HIS A 163 12.45 8.42 12.86
C HIS A 163 12.42 8.86 11.39
N PRO A 164 12.19 7.96 10.41
CA PRO A 164 12.29 8.30 9.00
C PRO A 164 11.22 9.34 8.69
N SER A 165 11.63 10.61 8.63
CA SER A 165 10.68 11.73 8.65
C SER A 165 10.05 11.99 7.29
N LYS A 166 10.47 11.31 6.21
CA LYS A 166 10.01 11.66 4.85
C LYS A 166 9.75 10.54 3.83
N THR A 167 10.02 9.25 4.08
CA THR A 167 9.81 8.25 3.00
C THR A 167 9.42 6.86 3.50
N LEU A 168 8.14 6.68 3.84
CA LEU A 168 7.51 5.38 4.15
C LEU A 168 7.37 4.42 2.94
N ALA A 169 8.06 4.67 1.82
CA ALA A 169 7.90 3.88 0.59
C ALA A 169 8.79 2.62 0.55
N CYS A 170 9.85 2.52 1.35
CA CYS A 170 10.92 1.54 1.13
C CYS A 170 11.09 0.47 2.23
N HIS A 171 10.18 0.38 3.21
CA HIS A 171 10.36 -0.52 4.38
C HIS A 171 10.38 -2.02 4.04
N TYR A 172 9.95 -2.46 2.84
CA TYR A 172 9.73 -3.89 2.56
C TYR A 172 10.66 -4.55 1.56
N PHE A 173 11.60 -3.81 0.98
CA PHE A 173 12.49 -4.40 0.00
C PHE A 173 13.53 -5.37 0.59
N TYR A 174 13.78 -5.28 1.90
CA TYR A 174 14.90 -5.97 2.54
C TYR A 174 14.53 -7.26 3.29
N GLU A 175 13.32 -7.36 3.86
CA GLU A 175 12.90 -8.60 4.51
C GLU A 175 12.96 -9.81 3.54
N PHE A 176 12.82 -9.58 2.23
CA PHE A 176 12.89 -10.64 1.23
C PHE A 176 14.28 -10.89 0.62
N LEU A 177 15.14 -9.86 0.45
CA LEU A 177 16.52 -10.04 -0.01
C LEU A 177 17.36 -10.86 1.00
N SER A 178 16.97 -10.84 2.27
CA SER A 178 17.54 -11.68 3.34
C SER A 178 17.11 -13.14 3.20
N TYR A 179 15.85 -13.38 2.79
CA TYR A 179 15.29 -14.71 2.61
C TYR A 179 15.85 -15.43 1.37
N SER A 180 16.05 -14.71 0.26
CA SER A 180 16.59 -15.31 -0.99
C SER A 180 18.09 -15.66 -0.94
N ARG A 181 18.82 -15.25 0.10
CA ARG A 181 20.21 -15.69 0.35
C ARG A 181 20.29 -16.97 1.18
N SER A 182 19.15 -17.48 1.66
CA SER A 182 19.06 -18.60 2.60
C SER A 182 18.54 -19.91 1.97
N THR A 183 18.43 -19.96 0.64
CA THR A 183 18.08 -21.15 -0.16
C THR A 183 19.07 -21.32 -1.28
#